data_AF-A0A6G3LRC1-F1
#
_entry.id   AF-A0A6G3LRC1-F1
#
_cell.length_a   1.000
_cell.length_b   1.000
_cell.length_c   1.000
_cell.angle_alpha   90.00
_cell.angle_beta   90.00
_cell.angle_gamma   90.00
#
_symmetry.space_group_name_H-M   'P 1'
#
loop_
_entity.id
_entity.type
_entity.pdbx_description
1 polymer ?
#
loop_
_entity_poly.entity_id
_entity_poly.type
_entity_poly.pdbx_seq_one_letter_code
_entity_poly.pdbx_strand_id
1 'polypeptide(L)'
;MGRGGVGRHLIVEMFECDGKLLDSIEVVKTALLDAAVASNSTVVGFDFYRFKPHGVSGYVLVAESHISIHTWPEYGYAAVDVFTCGEHTDPWKGLEILKERLKAKKMTILSIDRGVGIEQYAGYWTPQPEQKVLAKTP
;
A
#
# COMPACT_ATOMS: atom_id res chain seq x y z
N MET A 1 -15.19 19.26 14.03
CA MET A 1 -14.31 18.37 14.83
C MET A 1 -13.85 17.25 13.91
N GLY A 2 -12.68 17.43 13.29
CA GLY A 2 -12.08 16.41 12.43
C GLY A 2 -11.76 15.18 13.27
N ARG A 3 -12.15 13.99 12.81
CA ARG A 3 -11.82 12.74 13.50
C ARG A 3 -10.32 12.49 13.31
N GLY A 4 -9.54 13.05 14.24
CA GLY A 4 -8.07 13.07 14.20
C GLY A 4 -7.49 11.71 14.54
N GLY A 5 -6.67 11.21 13.61
CA GLY A 5 -5.75 10.09 13.77
C GLY A 5 -4.47 10.39 12.99
N VAL A 6 -3.39 9.66 13.28
CA VAL A 6 -2.09 9.75 12.61
C VAL A 6 -2.18 9.38 11.12
N GLY A 7 -3.06 8.43 10.78
CA GLY A 7 -3.21 7.95 9.42
C GLY A 7 -4.45 7.10 9.23
N ARG A 8 -4.67 6.65 7.99
CA ARG A 8 -5.76 5.76 7.62
C ARG A 8 -5.19 4.46 7.05
N HIS A 9 -5.74 3.35 7.52
CA HIS A 9 -5.32 2.01 7.13
C HIS A 9 -6.49 1.26 6.51
N LEU A 10 -6.34 0.90 5.24
CA LEU A 10 -7.27 0.02 4.54
C LEU A 10 -6.72 -1.40 4.58
N ILE A 11 -7.46 -2.32 5.20
CA ILE A 11 -7.21 -3.76 5.15
C ILE A 11 -8.15 -4.32 4.09
N VAL A 12 -7.59 -4.91 3.03
CA VAL A 12 -8.31 -5.21 1.81
C VAL A 12 -8.14 -6.68 1.43
N GLU A 13 -9.28 -7.32 1.24
CA GLU A 13 -9.41 -8.64 0.66
C GLU A 13 -9.75 -8.49 -0.82
N MET A 14 -8.85 -8.86 -1.73
CA MET A 14 -9.08 -8.83 -3.19
C MET A 14 -9.33 -10.22 -3.74
N PHE A 15 -10.41 -10.39 -4.50
CA PHE A 15 -10.82 -11.66 -5.08
C PHE A 15 -10.99 -11.57 -6.60
N GLU A 16 -10.93 -12.74 -7.24
CA GLU A 16 -11.07 -12.91 -8.70
C GLU A 16 -10.06 -12.09 -9.50
N CYS A 17 -8.85 -11.94 -8.94
CA CYS A 17 -7.72 -11.31 -9.60
C CYS A 17 -7.16 -12.20 -10.72
N ASP A 18 -6.37 -11.61 -11.61
CA ASP A 18 -5.64 -12.37 -12.63
C ASP A 18 -4.43 -13.08 -11.99
N GLY A 19 -4.51 -14.40 -11.83
CA GLY A 19 -3.47 -15.19 -11.18
C GLY A 19 -2.07 -15.05 -11.81
N LYS A 20 -1.98 -14.77 -13.13
CA LYS A 20 -0.69 -14.54 -13.78
C LYS A 20 -0.03 -13.24 -13.31
N LEU A 21 -0.84 -12.22 -13.02
CA LEU A 21 -0.37 -10.94 -12.50
C LEU A 21 0.05 -11.09 -11.04
N LEU A 22 -0.73 -11.83 -10.25
CA LEU A 22 -0.44 -12.11 -8.84
C LEU A 22 0.87 -12.89 -8.61
N ASP A 23 1.33 -13.67 -9.59
CA ASP A 23 2.54 -14.48 -9.51
C ASP A 23 3.80 -13.78 -10.06
N SER A 24 3.67 -12.53 -10.54
CA SER A 24 4.78 -11.75 -11.10
C SER A 24 5.30 -10.71 -10.11
N ILE A 25 6.55 -10.87 -9.67
CA ILE A 25 7.22 -9.87 -8.81
C ILE A 25 7.18 -8.47 -9.46
N GLU A 26 7.44 -8.38 -10.76
CA GLU A 26 7.51 -7.10 -11.46
C GLU A 26 6.15 -6.38 -11.47
N VAL A 27 5.07 -7.11 -11.75
CA VAL A 27 3.71 -6.55 -11.77
C VAL A 27 3.30 -6.12 -10.36
N VAL A 28 3.52 -6.98 -9.36
CA VAL A 28 3.17 -6.67 -7.96
C VAL A 28 3.98 -5.47 -7.45
N LYS A 29 5.29 -5.42 -7.75
CA LYS A 29 6.15 -4.30 -7.38
C LYS A 29 5.70 -2.99 -8.00
N THR A 30 5.45 -2.97 -9.30
CA THR A 30 5.00 -1.75 -9.99
C THR A 30 3.62 -1.32 -9.50
N ALA A 31 2.70 -2.26 -9.27
CA ALA A 31 1.39 -1.96 -8.70
C ALA A 31 1.49 -1.26 -7.32
N LEU A 32 2.33 -1.76 -6.41
CA LEU A 32 2.50 -1.15 -5.09
C LEU A 32 3.19 0.22 -5.16
N LEU A 33 4.18 0.40 -6.05
CA LEU A 33 4.85 1.69 -6.24
C LEU A 33 3.89 2.73 -6.83
N ASP A 34 3.11 2.36 -7.84
CA ASP A 34 2.10 3.23 -8.43
C ASP A 34 1.00 3.59 -7.42
N ALA A 35 0.62 2.63 -6.55
CA ALA A 35 -0.33 2.87 -5.47
C ALA A 35 0.21 3.89 -4.45
N ALA A 36 1.50 3.83 -4.11
CA ALA A 36 2.14 4.81 -3.23
C ALA A 36 2.11 6.22 -3.85
N VAL A 37 2.47 6.33 -5.14
CA VAL A 37 2.43 7.59 -5.88
C VAL A 37 1.00 8.15 -5.95
N ALA A 38 0.03 7.31 -6.31
CA ALA A 38 -1.37 7.71 -6.39
C ALA A 38 -1.97 8.13 -5.04
N SER A 39 -1.48 7.54 -3.94
CA SER A 39 -1.87 7.92 -2.58
C SER A 39 -1.16 9.17 -2.07
N ASN A 40 -0.37 9.85 -2.90
CA ASN A 40 0.48 10.97 -2.54
C ASN A 40 1.47 10.66 -1.40
N SER A 41 1.98 9.42 -1.36
CA SER A 41 2.91 8.95 -0.33
C SER A 41 4.35 8.97 -0.81
N THR A 42 5.29 9.33 0.07
CA THR A 42 6.73 9.31 -0.25
C THR A 42 7.32 7.92 -0.05
N VAL A 43 8.00 7.37 -1.05
CA VAL A 43 8.61 6.02 -0.97
C VAL A 43 10.00 6.09 -0.35
N VAL A 44 10.19 5.31 0.73
CA VAL A 44 11.44 5.20 1.50
C VAL A 44 12.19 3.92 1.16
N GLY A 45 11.48 2.83 0.87
CA GLY A 45 12.08 1.52 0.59
C GLY A 45 11.04 0.51 0.13
N PHE A 46 11.49 -0.66 -0.33
CA PHE A 46 10.61 -1.78 -0.67
C PHE A 46 11.41 -3.08 -0.73
N ASP A 47 10.73 -4.21 -0.55
CA ASP A 47 11.29 -5.54 -0.84
C ASP A 47 10.19 -6.51 -1.26
N PHE A 48 10.55 -7.53 -2.05
CA PHE A 48 9.62 -8.48 -2.65
C PHE A 48 10.21 -9.89 -2.71
N TYR A 49 9.38 -10.87 -2.40
CA TYR A 49 9.73 -12.28 -2.44
C TYR A 49 8.68 -13.08 -3.18
N ARG A 50 9.11 -13.93 -4.13
CA ARG A 50 8.24 -14.91 -4.79
C ARG A 50 8.48 -16.29 -4.20
N PHE A 51 7.39 -16.91 -3.75
CA PHE A 51 7.37 -18.27 -3.22
C PHE A 51 7.39 -19.31 -4.34
N LYS A 52 7.65 -20.57 -3.95
CA LYS A 52 7.48 -21.74 -4.80
C LYS A 52 6.26 -22.54 -4.31
N PRO A 53 5.42 -23.07 -5.21
CA PRO A 53 5.52 -22.95 -6.67
C PRO A 53 5.13 -21.57 -7.24
N HIS A 54 4.33 -20.80 -6.51
CA HIS A 54 3.79 -19.51 -6.93
C HIS A 54 3.49 -18.62 -5.71
N GLY A 55 3.14 -17.36 -5.97
CA GLY A 55 2.73 -16.38 -4.96
C GLY A 55 3.84 -15.39 -4.63
N VAL A 56 3.44 -14.16 -4.34
CA VAL A 56 4.33 -13.03 -4.06
C VAL A 56 3.93 -12.40 -2.74
N SER A 57 4.92 -12.10 -1.91
CA SER A 57 4.77 -11.16 -0.81
C SER A 57 5.69 -9.97 -1.04
N GLY A 58 5.22 -8.78 -0.68
CA GLY A 58 6.04 -7.59 -0.79
C GLY A 58 5.45 -6.42 -0.07
N TYR A 59 6.28 -5.40 0.10
CA TYR A 59 5.87 -4.15 0.71
C TYR A 59 6.61 -2.98 0.08
N VAL A 60 5.96 -1.82 0.12
CA VAL A 60 6.56 -0.52 -0.10
C VAL A 60 6.46 0.23 1.23
N LEU A 61 7.62 0.54 1.79
CA LEU A 61 7.75 1.42 2.95
C LEU A 61 7.55 2.86 2.46
N VAL A 62 6.49 3.49 2.94
CA VAL A 62 6.23 4.91 2.72
C VAL A 62 6.52 5.69 4.00
N ALA A 63 6.68 7.01 3.90
CA ALA A 63 6.93 7.84 5.08
C ALA A 63 5.92 7.53 6.20
N GLU A 64 6.43 7.05 7.34
CA GLU A 64 5.68 6.76 8.57
C GLU A 64 4.62 5.64 8.47
N SER A 65 4.60 4.87 7.38
CA SER A 65 3.57 3.83 7.11
C SER A 65 4.00 2.79 6.06
N HIS A 66 3.07 2.09 5.41
CA HIS A 66 3.39 1.05 4.41
C HIS A 66 2.23 0.73 3.47
N ILE A 67 2.56 0.16 2.32
CA ILE A 67 1.63 -0.58 1.47
C ILE A 67 2.19 -2.01 1.33
N SER A 68 1.42 -3.04 1.67
CA SER A 68 1.87 -4.44 1.59
C SER A 68 0.87 -5.34 0.90
N ILE A 69 1.37 -6.47 0.41
CA ILE A 69 0.57 -7.47 -0.31
C ILE A 69 1.09 -8.88 -0.07
N HIS A 70 0.15 -9.81 0.03
CA HIS A 70 0.39 -11.26 -0.02
C HIS A 70 -0.57 -11.88 -1.03
N THR A 71 -0.05 -12.64 -2.00
CA THR A 71 -0.86 -13.21 -3.09
C THR A 71 -0.95 -14.74 -3.04
N TRP A 72 -2.11 -15.25 -3.43
CA TRP A 72 -2.37 -16.66 -3.72
C TRP A 72 -2.94 -16.79 -5.15
N PRO A 73 -2.06 -16.84 -6.17
CA PRO A 73 -2.43 -16.91 -7.58
C PRO A 73 -3.43 -18.01 -7.93
N GLU A 74 -3.32 -19.18 -7.30
CA GLU A 74 -4.18 -20.35 -7.50
C GLU A 74 -5.63 -20.11 -7.10
N TYR A 75 -5.88 -19.11 -6.24
CA TYR A 75 -7.21 -18.72 -5.78
C TYR A 75 -7.66 -17.38 -6.37
N GLY A 76 -6.83 -16.73 -7.19
CA GLY A 76 -7.09 -15.37 -7.66
C GLY A 76 -7.25 -14.37 -6.51
N TYR A 77 -6.52 -14.59 -5.41
CA TYR A 77 -6.69 -13.86 -4.15
C TYR A 77 -5.43 -13.06 -3.77
N ALA A 78 -5.65 -11.87 -3.22
CA ALA A 78 -4.59 -11.10 -2.59
C ALA A 78 -5.11 -10.43 -1.31
N ALA A 79 -4.34 -10.55 -0.23
CA ALA A 79 -4.48 -9.75 0.98
C ALA A 79 -3.60 -8.50 0.82
N VAL A 80 -4.19 -7.32 0.98
CA VAL A 80 -3.54 -6.03 0.73
C VAL A 80 -3.77 -5.10 1.90
N ASP A 81 -2.72 -4.41 2.33
CA ASP A 81 -2.77 -3.33 3.30
C ASP A 81 -2.35 -2.02 2.62
N VAL A 82 -3.17 -0.98 2.72
CA VAL A 82 -2.84 0.38 2.28
C VAL A 82 -2.91 1.31 3.47
N PHE A 83 -1.77 1.58 4.10
CA PHE A 83 -1.64 2.49 5.23
C PHE A 83 -0.94 3.76 4.76
N THR A 84 -1.61 4.91 4.92
CA THR A 84 -0.97 6.22 4.72
C THR A 84 -1.14 7.14 5.92
N CYS A 85 -0.17 8.04 6.12
CA CYS A 85 -0.13 9.02 7.21
C CYS A 85 -0.30 10.46 6.70
N GLY A 86 -0.96 11.31 7.49
CA GLY A 86 -1.12 12.73 7.20
C GLY A 86 -2.24 13.08 6.20
N GLU A 87 -2.80 14.29 6.35
CA GLU A 87 -4.00 14.74 5.62
C GLU A 87 -3.81 14.94 4.11
N HIS A 88 -2.57 15.01 3.65
CA HIS A 88 -2.22 15.16 2.23
C HIS A 88 -2.27 13.84 1.44
N THR A 89 -2.38 12.70 2.14
CA THR A 89 -2.43 11.37 1.53
C THR A 89 -3.87 10.88 1.37
N ASP A 90 -4.10 10.03 0.38
CA ASP A 90 -5.39 9.37 0.16
C ASP A 90 -5.19 7.88 -0.16
N PRO A 91 -5.37 6.96 0.81
CA PRO A 91 -5.14 5.53 0.58
C PRO A 91 -6.15 4.93 -0.40
N TRP A 92 -7.30 5.57 -0.64
CA TRP A 92 -8.30 5.08 -1.59
C TRP A 92 -7.81 5.23 -3.03
N LYS A 93 -6.99 6.25 -3.33
CA LYS A 93 -6.37 6.40 -4.66
C LYS A 93 -5.38 5.27 -4.94
N GLY A 94 -4.57 4.90 -3.96
CA GLY A 94 -3.69 3.73 -4.07
C GLY A 94 -4.48 2.44 -4.28
N LEU A 95 -5.58 2.26 -3.55
CA LEU A 95 -6.43 1.09 -3.68
C LEU A 95 -7.03 0.95 -5.10
N GLU A 96 -7.50 2.03 -5.72
CA GLU A 96 -8.02 1.95 -7.10
C GLU A 96 -6.94 1.51 -8.10
N ILE A 97 -5.69 1.99 -7.96
CA ILE A 97 -4.57 1.50 -8.77
C ILE A 97 -4.36 0.00 -8.59
N LEU A 98 -4.36 -0.49 -7.35
CA LEU A 98 -4.16 -1.91 -7.08
C LEU A 98 -5.28 -2.77 -7.68
N LYS A 99 -6.53 -2.32 -7.56
CA LYS A 99 -7.68 -2.99 -8.19
C LYS A 99 -7.52 -3.10 -9.70
N GLU A 100 -7.14 -2.01 -10.37
CA GLU A 100 -6.94 -1.99 -11.83
C GLU A 100 -5.75 -2.86 -12.27
N ARG A 101 -4.60 -2.71 -11.60
CA ARG A 101 -3.37 -3.44 -11.92
C ARG A 101 -3.51 -4.94 -11.71
N LEU A 102 -4.19 -5.38 -10.65
CA LEU A 102 -4.37 -6.80 -10.31
C LEU A 102 -5.65 -7.39 -10.91
N LYS A 103 -6.47 -6.56 -11.56
CA LYS A 103 -7.77 -6.92 -12.16
C LYS A 103 -8.73 -7.57 -11.15
N ALA A 104 -8.72 -7.09 -9.92
CA ALA A 104 -9.63 -7.58 -8.88
C ALA A 104 -11.07 -7.24 -9.27
N LYS A 105 -11.96 -8.25 -9.28
CA LYS A 105 -13.39 -8.03 -9.61
C LYS A 105 -14.24 -7.82 -8.38
N LYS A 106 -13.78 -8.30 -7.22
CA LYS A 106 -14.47 -8.18 -5.94
C LYS A 106 -13.47 -7.80 -4.86
N MET A 107 -13.87 -6.88 -3.99
CA MET A 107 -13.08 -6.47 -2.83
C MET A 107 -13.94 -6.38 -1.57
N THR A 108 -13.38 -6.73 -0.42
CA THR A 108 -13.91 -6.37 0.90
C THR A 108 -12.89 -5.51 1.61
N ILE A 109 -13.32 -4.40 2.20
CA ILE A 109 -12.42 -3.36 2.72
C ILE A 109 -12.83 -3.02 4.14
N LEU A 110 -11.89 -3.12 5.07
CA LEU A 110 -12.00 -2.59 6.43
C LEU A 110 -11.12 -1.35 6.53
N SER A 111 -11.73 -0.19 6.79
CA SER A 111 -10.99 1.06 7.05
C SER A 111 -10.83 1.27 8.54
N ILE A 112 -9.60 1.53 8.98
CA ILE A 112 -9.25 1.83 10.36
C ILE A 112 -8.55 3.19 10.41
N ASP A 113 -9.10 4.14 11.15
CA ASP A 113 -8.38 5.35 11.50
C ASP A 113 -7.36 5.00 12.61
N ARG A 114 -6.08 5.26 12.35
CA ARG A 114 -4.96 4.85 13.21
C ARG A 114 -4.53 6.02 14.06
N GLY A 115 -4.30 5.80 15.36
CA GLY A 115 -3.84 6.85 16.26
C GLY A 115 -4.92 7.86 16.66
N VAL A 116 -6.18 7.44 16.73
CA VAL A 116 -7.28 8.30 17.18
C VAL A 116 -7.03 8.76 18.62
N GLY A 117 -7.15 10.08 18.86
CA GLY A 117 -6.92 10.68 20.17
C GLY A 117 -5.47 11.09 20.46
N ILE A 118 -4.57 10.98 19.48
CA ILE A 118 -3.25 11.60 19.56
C ILE A 118 -3.40 13.10 19.26
N GLU A 119 -3.35 13.92 20.30
CA GLU A 119 -3.61 15.37 20.22
C GLU A 119 -2.43 16.18 19.65
N GLN A 120 -1.22 15.61 19.64
CA GLN A 120 0.02 16.27 19.21
C GLN A 120 0.72 15.48 18.10
N TYR A 121 0.00 15.18 17.01
CA TYR A 121 0.66 14.67 15.82
C TYR A 121 1.41 15.81 15.12
N ALA A 122 2.71 15.97 15.41
CA ALA A 122 3.54 17.00 14.79
C ALA A 122 3.71 16.81 13.27
N GLY A 123 3.53 15.58 12.80
CA GLY A 123 3.68 15.17 11.41
C GLY A 123 5.08 15.40 10.82
N TYR A 124 5.27 14.78 9.66
CA TYR A 124 6.27 15.12 8.65
C TYR A 124 7.68 14.66 8.97
N TRP A 125 7.86 13.35 8.89
CA TRP A 125 9.16 12.74 8.60
C TRP A 125 9.98 13.65 7.67
N THR A 126 11.12 14.10 8.17
CA THR A 126 12.12 14.82 7.39
C THR A 126 13.20 13.79 7.01
N PRO A 127 13.51 13.61 5.72
CA PRO A 127 14.58 12.70 5.33
C PRO A 127 15.88 13.06 6.05
N GLN A 128 16.50 12.11 6.73
CA GLN A 128 17.89 12.27 7.17
C GLN A 128 18.77 12.49 5.92
N PRO A 129 19.81 13.33 5.96
CA PRO A 129 20.62 13.66 4.78
C PRO A 129 21.18 12.45 4.03
N GLU A 130 21.49 11.36 4.74
CA GLU A 130 21.99 10.10 4.18
C GLU A 130 20.93 9.12 3.65
N GLN A 131 19.63 9.32 3.92
CA GLN A 131 18.58 8.40 3.47
C GLN A 131 18.14 8.70 2.03
N LYS A 132 18.33 7.73 1.13
CA LYS A 132 17.83 7.82 -0.25
C LYS A 132 16.31 7.72 -0.29
N VAL A 133 15.64 8.82 -0.61
CA VAL A 133 14.24 8.79 -1.06
C VAL A 133 14.22 8.23 -2.49
N LEU A 134 13.50 7.12 -2.68
CA LEU A 134 13.49 6.42 -3.97
C LEU A 134 12.53 7.07 -4.98
N ALA A 135 11.49 7.75 -4.49
CA ALA A 135 10.60 8.56 -5.31
C ALA A 135 9.90 9.61 -4.43
N LYS A 136 9.85 10.86 -4.91
CA LYS A 136 8.96 11.90 -4.39
C LYS A 136 7.77 12.02 -5.33
N THR A 137 6.56 12.03 -4.79
CA THR A 137 5.38 12.43 -5.55
C THR A 137 5.52 13.91 -5.94
N PRO A 138 5.18 14.31 -7.18
CA PRO A 138 5.27 15.70 -7.64
C PRO A 138 4.42 16.67 -6.81
#